data_AF-A0A078KWJ9-F1
#
_entry.id   AF-A0A078KWJ9-F1
#
_cell.length_a   1.000
_cell.length_b   1.000
_cell.length_c   1.000
_cell.angle_alpha   90.00
_cell.angle_beta   90.00
_cell.angle_gamma   90.00
#
_symmetry.space_group_name_H-M   'P 1'
#
loop_
_entity.id
_entity.type
_entity.pdbx_description
1 polymer ?
#
loop_
_entity_poly.entity_id
_entity_poly.type
_entity_poly.pdbx_seq_one_letter_code
_entity_poly.pdbx_strand_id
1 'polypeptide(L)'
;MTPEEMIVHGADISAHYLKDNPRYRIIRYNENVYAVNLDENRVATDFIHLWKSHKGNNPVEERELGHGAIGTVYAKTEDKVKKSPLFFTAGMGRFPKRNRVDPDEFIQNKSDSNSKILDQLFALKQNGLNSVFVFGLHSIKKPDNPMFFMPKVSSYKPRHKEFNRMQIDFILKLKQVNEMGFAHEDYCGSLSVKHSSFQNEMVTRDGITLIDMDNGLLEIYAMHNPLCGQQARMRDQWLLVYLNKKNVDVLNDLEYWYQTHNYEPISESPEEILKIVKDLPKQIVDSITQQAAQRVSGSSHNSWVTQSSEPSPSYAEELTIATVLQTFPSSSIDSSEQQVAASSIPPTFAEGSETDLLSLSESPVPHIDHRDPQAEASSIPSAPLEELSTDPQSLSESSGTSRETSEQRASSSGPRPDSVEKLKTLRNMVVTKQEFFWVRKHNLDKRGDNTPENLSSRPHKKLAS
;
A
#
# COMPACT_ATOMS: atom_id res chain seq x y z
N MET A 1 18.61 30.67 10.93
CA MET A 1 17.44 29.78 10.91
C MET A 1 17.22 29.35 9.47
N THR A 2 17.40 28.07 9.16
CA THR A 2 17.12 27.49 7.84
C THR A 2 15.62 27.22 7.68
N PRO A 3 15.10 26.95 6.46
CA PRO A 3 13.70 26.56 6.27
C PRO A 3 13.28 25.35 7.12
N GLU A 4 14.18 24.39 7.31
CA GLU A 4 14.00 23.18 8.11
C GLU A 4 13.85 23.51 9.60
N GLU A 5 14.72 24.37 10.12
CA GLU A 5 14.60 24.90 11.50
C GLU A 5 13.31 25.70 11.72
N MET A 6 12.75 26.33 10.67
CA MET A 6 11.43 26.98 10.77
C MET A 6 10.27 25.99 10.78
N ILE A 7 10.38 24.82 10.12
CA ILE A 7 9.30 23.83 10.06
C ILE A 7 8.98 23.27 11.46
N VAL A 8 9.97 23.00 12.33
CA VAL A 8 9.72 22.44 13.67
C VAL A 8 8.94 23.37 14.61
N HIS A 9 8.90 24.67 14.30
CA HIS A 9 8.11 25.68 15.00
C HIS A 9 6.69 25.85 14.42
N GLY A 10 6.31 25.08 13.41
CA GLY A 10 4.95 25.03 12.87
C GLY A 10 3.94 24.40 13.83
N ALA A 11 2.67 24.43 13.45
CA ALA A 11 1.58 23.89 14.24
C ALA A 11 1.58 22.35 14.20
N ASP A 12 1.97 21.72 15.31
CA ASP A 12 1.92 20.28 15.51
C ASP A 12 0.50 19.73 15.32
N ILE A 13 0.38 18.64 14.58
CA ILE A 13 -0.84 17.88 14.34
C ILE A 13 -0.60 16.36 14.43
N SER A 14 0.47 15.93 15.11
CA SER A 14 0.86 14.52 15.25
C SER A 14 -0.29 13.69 15.81
N ALA A 15 -0.99 14.16 16.85
CA ALA A 15 -2.17 13.52 17.44
C ALA A 15 -3.40 13.37 16.51
N HIS A 16 -3.34 13.84 15.25
CA HIS A 16 -4.34 13.51 14.24
C HIS A 16 -3.98 12.27 13.40
N TYR A 17 -2.75 11.77 13.48
CA TYR A 17 -2.19 10.70 12.64
C TYR A 17 -1.39 9.63 13.42
N LEU A 18 -0.78 10.01 14.54
CA LEU A 18 0.13 9.18 15.33
C LEU A 18 -0.29 9.23 16.80
N LYS A 19 -0.27 8.08 17.47
CA LYS A 19 -0.42 7.91 18.91
C LYS A 19 0.97 7.61 19.49
N ASP A 20 1.40 8.46 20.43
CA ASP A 20 2.61 8.30 21.27
C ASP A 20 3.94 7.99 20.54
N ASN A 21 4.01 8.23 19.22
CA ASN A 21 5.17 7.85 18.41
C ASN A 21 6.45 8.61 18.84
N PRO A 22 7.57 7.90 19.11
CA PRO A 22 8.79 8.55 19.58
C PRO A 22 9.59 9.26 18.48
N ARG A 23 9.51 8.76 17.24
CA ARG A 23 10.40 9.06 16.12
C ARG A 23 9.83 10.07 15.12
N TYR A 24 8.51 10.22 15.06
CA TYR A 24 7.84 11.04 14.05
C TYR A 24 6.93 12.10 14.63
N ARG A 25 7.04 13.33 14.11
CA ARG A 25 6.06 14.41 14.30
C ARG A 25 5.48 14.86 12.97
N ILE A 26 4.18 15.16 12.94
CA ILE A 26 3.49 15.72 11.77
C ILE A 26 3.23 17.21 12.04
N ILE A 27 3.91 18.08 11.30
CA ILE A 27 3.86 19.54 11.52
C ILE A 27 3.21 20.23 10.31
N ARG A 28 2.34 21.21 10.57
CA ARG A 28 1.85 22.13 9.53
C ARG A 28 2.56 23.49 9.64
N TYR A 29 3.32 23.84 8.62
CA TYR A 29 4.07 25.09 8.51
C TYR A 29 3.85 25.72 7.12
N ASN A 30 3.60 27.04 7.07
CA ASN A 30 3.36 27.83 5.84
C ASN A 30 2.49 27.11 4.79
N GLU A 31 1.19 26.94 5.10
CA GLU A 31 0.20 26.09 4.40
C GLU A 31 0.56 24.60 4.18
N ASN A 32 1.81 24.17 4.32
CA ASN A 32 2.26 22.83 3.99
C ASN A 32 2.26 21.89 5.21
N VAL A 33 2.15 20.59 4.98
CA VAL A 33 2.25 19.55 6.01
C VAL A 33 3.47 18.69 5.73
N TYR A 34 4.27 18.49 6.77
CA TYR A 34 5.52 17.74 6.76
C TYR A 34 5.47 16.63 7.81
N ALA A 35 6.11 15.50 7.52
CA ALA A 35 6.60 14.61 8.56
C ALA A 35 8.06 14.98 8.89
N VAL A 36 8.40 14.89 10.16
CA VAL A 36 9.73 15.17 10.71
C VAL A 36 10.22 13.91 11.40
N ASN A 37 11.35 13.37 10.95
CA ASN A 37 12.06 12.28 11.60
C ASN A 37 12.91 12.87 12.74
N LEU A 38 12.85 12.24 13.92
CA LEU A 38 13.58 12.63 15.12
C LEU A 38 14.67 11.61 15.44
N ASP A 39 15.72 12.06 16.13
CA ASP A 39 16.65 11.17 16.83
C ASP A 39 16.12 10.74 18.22
N GLU A 40 16.92 9.97 18.94
CA GLU A 40 16.67 9.52 20.31
C GLU A 40 16.47 10.70 21.29
N ASN A 41 17.14 11.84 21.05
CA ASN A 41 17.05 13.07 21.82
C ASN A 41 15.84 13.95 21.44
N ARG A 42 14.98 13.48 20.52
CA ARG A 42 13.84 14.20 19.94
C ARG A 42 14.22 15.43 19.10
N VAL A 43 15.47 15.53 18.65
CA VAL A 43 15.98 16.54 17.72
C VAL A 43 15.61 16.13 16.28
N ALA A 44 15.18 17.10 15.47
CA ALA A 44 14.82 16.83 14.08
C ALA A 44 16.06 16.53 13.22
N THR A 45 16.04 15.39 12.53
CA THR A 45 17.14 14.90 11.68
C THR A 45 16.81 14.94 10.20
N ASP A 46 15.55 14.74 9.81
CA ASP A 46 15.12 14.88 8.42
C ASP A 46 13.62 15.26 8.28
N PHE A 47 13.27 15.82 7.13
CA PHE A 47 11.96 16.39 6.82
C PHE A 47 11.45 15.89 5.47
N ILE A 48 10.16 15.52 5.39
CA ILE A 48 9.51 15.20 4.11
C ILE A 48 8.15 15.89 4.00
N HIS A 49 7.90 16.53 2.86
CA HIS A 49 6.62 17.15 2.54
C HIS A 49 5.59 16.09 2.16
N LEU A 50 4.38 16.19 2.71
CA LEU A 50 3.28 15.25 2.48
C LEU A 50 2.19 15.85 1.56
N TRP A 51 1.70 17.04 1.89
CA TRP A 51 0.66 17.75 1.09
C TRP A 51 0.50 19.22 1.50
N LYS A 52 -0.07 20.05 0.61
CA LYS A 52 -0.54 21.42 0.93
C LYS A 52 -1.89 21.39 1.66
N SER A 53 -2.14 22.37 2.51
CA SER A 53 -3.15 22.35 3.57
C SER A 53 -3.74 23.74 3.86
N HIS A 54 -4.75 24.05 3.05
CA HIS A 54 -5.64 25.22 3.03
C HIS A 54 -6.51 25.37 4.31
N LYS A 55 -5.97 25.14 5.51
CA LYS A 55 -6.70 25.26 6.79
C LYS A 55 -6.87 26.74 7.13
N GLY A 56 -8.08 27.25 6.95
CA GLY A 56 -8.45 28.66 7.14
C GLY A 56 -9.07 29.26 5.88
N ASN A 57 -8.89 28.60 4.73
CA ASN A 57 -9.41 29.02 3.44
C ASN A 57 -10.84 28.47 3.29
N ASN A 58 -11.66 29.12 2.46
CA ASN A 58 -13.06 28.70 2.27
C ASN A 58 -13.16 27.23 1.81
N PRO A 59 -14.11 26.44 2.36
CA PRO A 59 -14.30 25.06 1.95
C PRO A 59 -14.73 24.98 0.49
N VAL A 60 -13.98 24.23 -0.32
CA VAL A 60 -14.38 23.85 -1.67
C VAL A 60 -15.38 22.69 -1.56
N GLU A 61 -16.39 22.66 -2.45
CA GLU A 61 -17.33 21.55 -2.52
C GLU A 61 -16.59 20.23 -2.82
N GLU A 62 -16.84 19.20 -2.00
CA GLU A 62 -16.07 17.94 -2.03
C GLU A 62 -16.51 17.05 -3.19
N ARG A 63 -15.96 17.31 -4.38
CA ARG A 63 -16.26 16.54 -5.60
C ARG A 63 -15.65 15.13 -5.56
N GLU A 64 -16.42 14.11 -5.86
CA GLU A 64 -15.89 12.76 -6.12
C GLU A 64 -14.89 12.77 -7.30
N LEU A 65 -13.87 11.92 -7.19
CA LEU A 65 -12.84 11.70 -8.22
C LEU A 65 -12.81 10.26 -8.73
N GLY A 66 -13.26 9.31 -7.92
CA GLY A 66 -13.36 7.90 -8.29
C GLY A 66 -13.75 7.02 -7.12
N HIS A 67 -14.20 5.81 -7.44
CA HIS A 67 -14.68 4.81 -6.50
C HIS A 67 -14.08 3.45 -6.86
N GLY A 68 -13.61 2.71 -5.86
CA GLY A 68 -13.02 1.38 -6.00
C GLY A 68 -13.43 0.45 -4.85
N ALA A 69 -13.08 -0.84 -4.95
CA ALA A 69 -13.60 -1.90 -4.07
C ALA A 69 -13.40 -1.69 -2.55
N ILE A 70 -12.49 -0.81 -2.14
CA ILE A 70 -12.16 -0.51 -0.74
C ILE A 70 -12.55 0.91 -0.28
N GLY A 71 -12.87 1.84 -1.18
CA GLY A 71 -13.11 3.25 -0.81
C GLY A 71 -13.55 4.15 -1.96
N THR A 72 -14.11 5.31 -1.61
CA THR A 72 -14.38 6.41 -2.54
C THR A 72 -13.40 7.56 -2.28
N VAL A 73 -12.83 8.12 -3.36
CA VAL A 73 -11.86 9.22 -3.35
C VAL A 73 -12.55 10.52 -3.75
N TYR A 74 -12.37 11.57 -2.94
CA TYR A 74 -12.91 12.91 -3.18
C TYR A 74 -11.78 13.95 -3.24
N ALA A 75 -11.93 14.96 -4.09
CA ALA A 75 -11.17 16.20 -3.98
C ALA A 75 -11.57 16.89 -2.68
N LYS A 76 -10.62 17.10 -1.77
CA LYS A 76 -10.85 17.88 -0.55
C LYS A 76 -10.45 19.34 -0.75
N THR A 77 -9.43 19.58 -1.56
CA THR A 77 -8.99 20.89 -2.06
C THR A 77 -8.37 20.73 -3.45
N GLU A 78 -7.81 21.80 -4.02
CA GLU A 78 -7.02 21.74 -5.26
C GLU A 78 -5.81 20.79 -5.14
N ASP A 79 -5.10 20.79 -4.02
CA ASP A 79 -3.83 20.04 -3.83
C ASP A 79 -3.95 18.76 -2.98
N LYS A 80 -5.13 18.44 -2.45
CA LYS A 80 -5.32 17.27 -1.58
C LYS A 80 -6.60 16.51 -1.89
N VAL A 81 -6.50 15.18 -1.93
CA VAL A 81 -7.65 14.28 -1.93
C VAL A 81 -7.86 13.67 -0.54
N LYS A 82 -9.06 13.12 -0.35
CA LYS A 82 -9.41 12.29 0.79
C LYS A 82 -10.00 10.98 0.28
N LYS A 83 -9.66 9.84 0.89
CA LYS A 83 -10.28 8.55 0.59
C LYS A 83 -11.05 8.08 1.83
N SER A 84 -12.34 7.77 1.63
CA SER A 84 -13.24 7.29 2.67
C SER A 84 -13.49 5.79 2.47
N PRO A 85 -13.14 4.90 3.42
CA PRO A 85 -13.31 3.47 3.26
C PRO A 85 -14.80 3.06 3.17
N LEU A 86 -15.12 2.16 2.24
CA LEU A 86 -16.53 1.78 1.98
C LEU A 86 -17.22 1.11 3.16
N PHE A 87 -16.46 0.56 4.11
CA PHE A 87 -16.97 -0.05 5.34
C PHE A 87 -17.72 0.95 6.25
N PHE A 88 -17.54 2.27 6.05
CA PHE A 88 -18.14 3.32 6.88
C PHE A 88 -19.17 4.19 6.13
N THR A 89 -19.06 4.32 4.81
CA THR A 89 -19.97 5.15 3.99
C THR A 89 -21.18 4.41 3.43
N ALA A 90 -21.17 3.07 3.42
CA ALA A 90 -22.20 2.28 2.77
C ALA A 90 -23.48 2.08 3.63
N GLY A 91 -24.50 2.90 3.38
CA GLY A 91 -25.90 2.56 3.68
C GLY A 91 -26.45 1.36 2.89
N MET A 92 -25.63 0.70 2.07
CA MET A 92 -25.97 -0.53 1.36
C MET A 92 -25.82 -1.74 2.27
N GLY A 93 -26.94 -2.28 2.77
CA GLY A 93 -26.99 -3.43 3.68
C GLY A 93 -26.57 -4.76 3.06
N ARG A 94 -25.28 -4.92 2.73
CA ARG A 94 -24.67 -6.19 2.25
C ARG A 94 -23.38 -6.59 2.96
N PHE A 95 -22.77 -5.70 3.72
CA PHE A 95 -21.85 -6.10 4.79
C PHE A 95 -22.64 -6.21 6.10
N PRO A 96 -22.40 -7.22 6.94
CA PRO A 96 -23.01 -7.25 8.26
C PRO A 96 -22.54 -6.01 9.06
N LYS A 97 -23.30 -5.64 10.10
CA LYS A 97 -22.79 -4.77 11.17
C LYS A 97 -21.72 -5.51 11.98
N ARG A 98 -20.61 -5.86 11.32
CA ARG A 98 -19.45 -6.49 11.95
C ARG A 98 -18.95 -5.55 13.04
N ASN A 99 -18.57 -6.18 14.14
CA ASN A 99 -18.09 -5.58 15.38
C ASN A 99 -17.45 -4.22 15.12
N ARG A 100 -17.93 -3.17 15.80
CA ARG A 100 -17.17 -1.92 15.90
C ARG A 100 -15.79 -2.30 16.43
N VAL A 101 -14.77 -2.15 15.60
CA VAL A 101 -13.36 -2.20 16.04
C VAL A 101 -13.27 -1.20 17.19
N ASP A 102 -12.62 -1.58 18.28
CA ASP A 102 -12.54 -0.70 19.42
C ASP A 102 -11.86 0.63 19.01
N PRO A 103 -12.32 1.81 19.49
CA PRO A 103 -11.71 3.07 19.10
C PRO A 103 -10.19 3.12 19.31
N ASP A 104 -9.67 2.56 20.40
CA ASP A 104 -8.25 2.53 20.69
C ASP A 104 -7.51 1.49 19.85
N GLU A 105 -8.13 0.35 19.56
CA GLU A 105 -7.61 -0.66 18.61
C GLU A 105 -7.49 -0.08 17.19
N PHE A 106 -8.51 0.67 16.74
CA PHE A 106 -8.48 1.38 15.46
C PHE A 106 -7.38 2.46 15.44
N ILE A 107 -7.31 3.29 16.49
CA ILE A 107 -6.32 4.36 16.60
C ILE A 107 -4.90 3.77 16.59
N GLN A 108 -4.66 2.68 17.30
CA GLN A 108 -3.37 1.98 17.34
C GLN A 108 -3.01 1.42 15.96
N ASN A 109 -3.86 0.56 15.39
CA ASN A 109 -3.65 -0.05 14.08
C ASN A 109 -3.40 0.98 12.95
N LYS A 110 -4.00 2.17 13.04
CA LYS A 110 -3.77 3.25 12.07
C LYS A 110 -2.59 4.17 12.41
N SER A 111 -2.24 4.35 13.67
CA SER A 111 -0.96 4.96 14.08
C SER A 111 0.22 4.13 13.58
N ASP A 112 0.15 2.80 13.70
CA ASP A 112 1.24 1.89 13.35
C ASP A 112 1.37 1.76 11.82
N SER A 113 0.24 1.66 11.12
CA SER A 113 0.19 1.75 9.64
C SER A 113 0.77 3.08 9.12
N ASN A 114 0.46 4.21 9.77
CA ASN A 114 1.06 5.50 9.43
C ASN A 114 2.56 5.55 9.72
N SER A 115 3.01 4.96 10.83
CA SER A 115 4.43 4.89 11.20
C SER A 115 5.24 4.13 10.15
N LYS A 116 4.74 2.96 9.73
CA LYS A 116 5.28 2.15 8.63
C LYS A 116 5.35 2.92 7.29
N ILE A 117 4.31 3.70 6.97
CA ILE A 117 4.31 4.55 5.76
C ILE A 117 5.42 5.63 5.84
N LEU A 118 5.66 6.20 7.03
CA LEU A 118 6.72 7.19 7.23
C LEU A 118 8.12 6.57 7.12
N ASP A 119 8.33 5.38 7.70
CA ASP A 119 9.57 4.61 7.53
C ASP A 119 9.92 4.41 6.05
N GLN A 120 8.94 3.92 5.28
CA GLN A 120 9.08 3.69 3.84
C GLN A 120 9.31 5.00 3.06
N LEU A 121 8.59 6.07 3.39
CA LEU A 121 8.76 7.40 2.78
C LEU A 121 10.17 7.96 2.98
N PHE A 122 10.73 7.86 4.19
CA PHE A 122 12.10 8.33 4.47
C PHE A 122 13.16 7.45 3.78
N ALA A 123 13.01 6.12 3.80
CA ALA A 123 13.91 5.21 3.08
C ALA A 123 13.92 5.45 1.56
N LEU A 124 12.74 5.68 0.95
CA LEU A 124 12.61 6.05 -0.46
C LEU A 124 13.22 7.43 -0.75
N LYS A 125 13.03 8.41 0.14
CA LYS A 125 13.61 9.76 -0.02
C LYS A 125 15.14 9.71 -0.04
N GLN A 126 15.77 8.95 0.87
CA GLN A 126 17.22 8.74 0.91
C GLN A 126 17.77 8.17 -0.41
N ASN A 127 16.94 7.44 -1.16
CA ASN A 127 17.28 6.85 -2.45
C ASN A 127 16.80 7.67 -3.68
N GLY A 128 16.14 8.82 -3.48
CA GLY A 128 15.57 9.64 -4.56
C GLY A 128 14.29 9.08 -5.21
N LEU A 129 13.64 8.11 -4.55
CA LEU A 129 12.50 7.33 -5.07
C LEU A 129 11.13 7.80 -4.55
N ASN A 130 11.08 8.80 -3.67
CA ASN A 130 9.83 9.26 -3.04
C ASN A 130 8.82 9.91 -4.02
N SER A 131 9.18 10.13 -5.29
CA SER A 131 8.27 10.60 -6.35
C SER A 131 7.55 9.45 -7.09
N VAL A 132 7.99 8.20 -6.89
CA VAL A 132 7.45 7.00 -7.57
C VAL A 132 6.08 6.59 -7.01
N PHE A 133 5.70 7.08 -5.82
CA PHE A 133 4.47 6.69 -5.11
C PHE A 133 3.77 7.87 -4.44
N VAL A 134 2.44 7.84 -4.44
CA VAL A 134 1.56 8.83 -3.82
C VAL A 134 1.11 8.32 -2.45
N PHE A 135 1.97 8.48 -1.45
CA PHE A 135 1.64 8.15 -0.06
C PHE A 135 0.70 9.16 0.59
N GLY A 136 0.04 8.73 1.67
CA GLY A 136 -0.81 9.53 2.53
C GLY A 136 -0.82 8.99 3.96
N LEU A 137 -1.65 9.56 4.83
CA LEU A 137 -1.81 9.07 6.21
C LEU A 137 -3.30 8.95 6.61
N HIS A 138 -3.61 7.94 7.41
CA HIS A 138 -4.93 7.73 8.03
C HIS A 138 -5.14 8.72 9.19
N SER A 139 -6.23 9.49 9.16
CA SER A 139 -6.61 10.38 10.25
C SER A 139 -7.25 9.61 11.40
N ILE A 140 -6.49 9.41 12.49
CA ILE A 140 -6.97 8.78 13.74
C ILE A 140 -7.88 9.69 14.58
N LYS A 141 -7.96 10.99 14.28
CA LYS A 141 -8.75 11.99 15.05
C LYS A 141 -10.24 11.62 15.22
N LYS A 142 -10.80 10.82 14.32
CA LYS A 142 -12.21 10.41 14.28
C LYS A 142 -12.32 8.93 13.93
N PRO A 143 -12.27 8.00 14.91
CA PRO A 143 -12.38 6.56 14.65
C PRO A 143 -13.77 6.16 14.12
N ASP A 144 -14.78 7.00 14.34
CA ASP A 144 -16.14 6.89 13.77
C ASP A 144 -16.21 7.24 12.28
N ASN A 145 -15.27 8.04 11.78
CA ASN A 145 -15.21 8.54 10.41
C ASN A 145 -13.76 8.53 9.90
N PRO A 146 -13.20 7.33 9.61
CA PRO A 146 -11.82 7.17 9.21
C PRO A 146 -11.59 7.72 7.79
N MET A 147 -10.54 8.53 7.64
CA MET A 147 -10.23 9.21 6.39
C MET A 147 -8.74 9.12 6.09
N PHE A 148 -8.36 8.62 4.92
CA PHE A 148 -6.98 8.69 4.42
C PHE A 148 -6.78 10.00 3.64
N PHE A 149 -5.67 10.71 3.87
CA PHE A 149 -5.33 11.97 3.20
C PHE A 149 -4.01 11.83 2.45
N MET A 150 -3.99 12.18 1.17
CA MET A 150 -2.83 12.12 0.27
C MET A 150 -2.85 13.32 -0.71
N PRO A 151 -1.71 13.74 -1.29
CA PRO A 151 -1.69 14.87 -2.22
C PRO A 151 -2.46 14.56 -3.51
N LYS A 152 -3.07 15.59 -4.11
CA LYS A 152 -3.84 15.46 -5.35
C LYS A 152 -2.93 15.55 -6.57
N VAL A 153 -2.53 14.39 -7.09
CA VAL A 153 -1.79 14.32 -8.35
C VAL A 153 -2.68 14.72 -9.54
N SER A 154 -2.09 15.47 -10.48
CA SER A 154 -2.76 15.92 -11.70
C SER A 154 -2.22 15.17 -12.92
N SER A 155 -3.10 14.51 -13.67
CA SER A 155 -2.73 13.71 -14.84
C SER A 155 -2.15 14.57 -15.97
N TYR A 156 -1.07 14.08 -16.57
CA TYR A 156 -0.40 14.66 -17.73
C TYR A 156 -0.58 13.77 -18.97
N LYS A 157 -0.52 14.37 -20.16
CA LYS A 157 -0.57 13.67 -21.45
C LYS A 157 0.72 13.94 -22.24
N PRO A 158 1.81 13.21 -21.94
CA PRO A 158 3.09 13.36 -22.64
C PRO A 158 3.01 12.99 -24.12
N ARG A 159 3.98 13.46 -24.90
CA ARG A 159 4.18 13.00 -26.29
C ARG A 159 4.74 11.57 -26.30
N HIS A 160 4.47 10.77 -27.32
CA HIS A 160 4.87 9.34 -27.34
C HIS A 160 6.36 9.08 -27.03
N LYS A 161 7.29 9.86 -27.62
CA LYS A 161 8.75 9.73 -27.33
C LYS A 161 9.10 10.05 -25.87
N GLU A 162 8.41 11.01 -25.27
CA GLU A 162 8.57 11.43 -23.88
C GLU A 162 7.97 10.39 -22.92
N PHE A 163 6.79 9.85 -23.24
CA PHE A 163 6.17 8.76 -22.50
C PHE A 163 7.06 7.51 -22.48
N ASN A 164 7.66 7.13 -23.61
CA ASN A 164 8.60 6.00 -23.65
C ASN A 164 9.83 6.23 -22.74
N ARG A 165 10.32 7.47 -22.64
CA ARG A 165 11.40 7.84 -21.69
C ARG A 165 10.92 7.72 -20.24
N MET A 166 9.73 8.25 -19.93
CA MET A 166 9.12 8.15 -18.59
C MET A 166 8.88 6.69 -18.18
N GLN A 167 8.47 5.81 -19.11
CA GLN A 167 8.34 4.37 -18.85
C GLN A 167 9.68 3.74 -18.48
N ILE A 168 10.77 4.03 -19.19
CA ILE A 168 12.09 3.43 -18.91
C ILE A 168 12.63 3.91 -17.56
N ASP A 169 12.55 5.21 -17.27
CA ASP A 169 12.92 5.80 -15.98
C ASP A 169 12.12 5.21 -14.81
N PHE A 170 10.79 5.08 -14.97
CA PHE A 170 9.92 4.47 -13.97
C PHE A 170 10.25 3.00 -13.70
N ILE A 171 10.53 2.19 -14.73
CA ILE A 171 10.86 0.77 -14.56
C ILE A 171 12.21 0.60 -13.85
N LEU A 172 13.21 1.45 -14.14
CA LEU A 172 14.49 1.45 -13.43
C LEU A 172 14.34 1.86 -11.96
N LYS A 173 13.52 2.88 -11.67
CA LYS A 173 13.19 3.27 -10.29
C LYS A 173 12.43 2.17 -9.55
N LEU A 174 11.44 1.54 -10.17
CA LEU A 174 10.70 0.42 -9.57
C LEU A 174 11.59 -0.79 -9.32
N LYS A 175 12.57 -1.07 -10.19
CA LYS A 175 13.61 -2.09 -9.96
C LYS A 175 14.38 -1.81 -8.66
N GLN A 176 14.85 -0.56 -8.46
CA GLN A 176 15.54 -0.16 -7.24
C GLN A 176 14.64 -0.28 -5.99
N VAL A 177 13.34 0.05 -6.09
CA VAL A 177 12.38 -0.15 -4.98
C VAL A 177 12.24 -1.64 -4.63
N ASN A 178 12.16 -2.52 -5.63
CA ASN A 178 12.11 -3.96 -5.42
C ASN A 178 13.44 -4.52 -4.87
N GLU A 179 14.57 -3.92 -5.23
CA GLU A 179 15.91 -4.23 -4.69
C GLU A 179 16.07 -3.79 -3.24
N MET A 180 15.41 -2.71 -2.82
CA MET A 180 15.26 -2.31 -1.41
C MET A 180 14.29 -3.21 -0.61
N GLY A 181 13.73 -4.26 -1.22
CA GLY A 181 12.81 -5.18 -0.56
C GLY A 181 11.37 -4.70 -0.44
N PHE A 182 10.95 -3.69 -1.22
CA PHE A 182 9.57 -3.18 -1.23
C PHE A 182 8.87 -3.42 -2.57
N ALA A 183 7.56 -3.65 -2.55
CA ALA A 183 6.75 -3.73 -3.76
C ALA A 183 5.35 -3.12 -3.55
N HIS A 184 4.68 -2.76 -4.64
CA HIS A 184 3.31 -2.25 -4.59
C HIS A 184 2.32 -3.42 -4.50
N GLU A 185 1.45 -3.43 -3.48
CA GLU A 185 0.55 -4.55 -3.16
C GLU A 185 -0.36 -4.92 -4.36
N ASP A 186 -1.08 -3.94 -4.91
CA ASP A 186 -1.94 -4.12 -6.10
C ASP A 186 -1.41 -3.35 -7.33
N TYR A 187 -0.31 -3.83 -7.93
CA TYR A 187 0.17 -3.31 -9.22
C TYR A 187 0.57 -4.40 -10.21
N CYS A 188 1.47 -5.32 -9.84
CA CYS A 188 1.78 -6.49 -10.66
C CYS A 188 2.35 -7.65 -9.83
N GLY A 189 2.19 -8.90 -10.31
CA GLY A 189 2.82 -10.09 -9.75
C GLY A 189 2.14 -10.73 -8.52
N SER A 190 1.21 -10.03 -7.86
CA SER A 190 0.59 -10.45 -6.59
C SER A 190 -0.04 -11.85 -6.65
N LEU A 191 -0.93 -12.07 -7.62
CA LEU A 191 -1.64 -13.35 -7.80
C LEU A 191 -1.04 -14.27 -8.87
N SER A 192 -0.34 -13.71 -9.86
CA SER A 192 0.38 -14.44 -10.92
C SER A 192 1.25 -13.47 -11.74
N VAL A 193 2.12 -13.97 -12.62
CA VAL A 193 2.89 -13.13 -13.57
C VAL A 193 2.03 -12.34 -14.56
N LYS A 194 0.77 -12.72 -14.76
CA LYS A 194 -0.20 -12.05 -15.65
C LYS A 194 -1.16 -11.13 -14.89
N HIS A 195 -0.98 -10.97 -13.58
CA HIS A 195 -1.76 -10.02 -12.79
C HIS A 195 -1.20 -8.61 -12.98
N SER A 196 -2.01 -7.67 -13.48
CA SER A 196 -1.64 -6.26 -13.64
C SER A 196 -2.81 -5.34 -13.30
N SER A 197 -2.52 -4.33 -12.49
CA SER A 197 -3.45 -3.31 -11.97
C SER A 197 -3.02 -1.91 -12.40
N PHE A 198 -2.87 -1.70 -13.71
CA PHE A 198 -2.39 -0.43 -14.29
C PHE A 198 -3.37 0.74 -14.13
N GLN A 199 -4.56 0.54 -13.55
CA GLN A 199 -5.41 1.63 -13.06
C GLN A 199 -4.79 2.42 -11.89
N ASN A 200 -3.84 1.82 -11.17
CA ASN A 200 -3.13 2.46 -10.06
C ASN A 200 -1.92 3.30 -10.54
N GLU A 201 -1.83 3.60 -11.83
CA GLU A 201 -0.75 4.37 -12.46
C GLU A 201 -1.20 5.77 -12.87
N MET A 202 -0.49 6.80 -12.42
CA MET A 202 -0.70 8.18 -12.84
C MET A 202 0.53 8.72 -13.57
N VAL A 203 0.34 9.16 -14.81
CA VAL A 203 1.35 9.91 -15.56
C VAL A 203 1.27 11.38 -15.14
N THR A 204 2.39 11.96 -14.74
CA THR A 204 2.54 13.36 -14.29
C THR A 204 3.54 14.10 -15.18
N ARG A 205 3.80 15.38 -14.91
CA ARG A 205 4.88 16.12 -15.62
C ARG A 205 6.27 15.59 -15.25
N ASP A 206 6.42 15.11 -14.03
CA ASP A 206 7.71 14.75 -13.43
C ASP A 206 8.08 13.27 -13.66
N GLY A 207 7.10 12.45 -14.06
CA GLY A 207 7.30 11.04 -14.40
C GLY A 207 6.02 10.22 -14.35
N ILE A 208 6.16 8.94 -14.03
CA ILE A 208 5.05 8.05 -13.69
C ILE A 208 5.10 7.81 -12.18
N THR A 209 3.95 7.86 -11.52
CA THR A 209 3.80 7.62 -10.08
C THR A 209 2.63 6.67 -9.82
N LEU A 210 2.68 5.90 -8.74
CA LEU A 210 1.62 4.95 -8.36
C LEU A 210 0.74 5.47 -7.21
N ILE A 211 -0.54 5.16 -7.28
CA ILE A 211 -1.57 5.52 -6.28
C ILE A 211 -2.12 4.27 -5.57
N ASP A 212 -3.06 4.44 -4.64
CA ASP A 212 -3.64 3.37 -3.81
C ASP A 212 -2.72 2.85 -2.67
N MET A 213 -1.75 3.68 -2.28
CA MET A 213 -0.77 3.45 -1.19
C MET A 213 -1.36 3.49 0.24
N ASP A 214 -2.63 3.14 0.44
CA ASP A 214 -3.34 3.21 1.72
C ASP A 214 -2.64 2.41 2.84
N ASN A 215 -2.02 1.29 2.51
CA ASN A 215 -1.31 0.40 3.44
C ASN A 215 0.21 0.64 3.48
N GLY A 216 0.71 1.58 2.66
CA GLY A 216 2.12 1.67 2.28
C GLY A 216 2.53 0.62 1.24
N LEU A 217 3.83 0.38 1.11
CA LEU A 217 4.41 -0.70 0.31
C LEU A 217 4.39 -2.03 1.08
N LEU A 218 4.30 -3.11 0.32
CA LEU A 218 4.48 -4.48 0.78
C LEU A 218 5.98 -4.76 0.98
N GLU A 219 6.38 -5.10 2.20
CA GLU A 219 7.73 -5.58 2.49
C GLU A 219 7.88 -7.03 2.06
N ILE A 220 8.71 -7.23 1.04
CA ILE A 220 8.84 -8.49 0.30
C ILE A 220 9.28 -9.63 1.23
N TYR A 221 10.23 -9.34 2.12
CA TYR A 221 10.82 -10.34 3.04
C TYR A 221 10.06 -10.48 4.37
N ALA A 222 9.07 -9.62 4.63
CA ALA A 222 8.22 -9.67 5.83
C ALA A 222 6.84 -10.30 5.57
N MET A 223 6.59 -10.85 4.37
CA MET A 223 5.31 -11.50 4.05
C MET A 223 5.10 -12.75 4.91
N HIS A 224 4.08 -12.75 5.77
CA HIS A 224 3.62 -13.96 6.45
C HIS A 224 2.78 -14.83 5.51
N ASN A 225 3.18 -16.10 5.32
CA ASN A 225 2.49 -17.08 4.47
C ASN A 225 2.18 -16.58 3.04
N PRO A 226 3.19 -16.12 2.27
CA PRO A 226 2.98 -15.65 0.90
C PRO A 226 2.35 -16.76 0.03
N LEU A 227 1.53 -16.38 -0.94
CA LEU A 227 1.08 -17.32 -1.98
C LEU A 227 2.31 -17.85 -2.74
N CYS A 228 2.23 -19.09 -3.24
CA CYS A 228 3.34 -19.74 -3.90
C CYS A 228 3.91 -18.87 -5.04
N GLY A 229 5.19 -18.46 -4.91
CA GLY A 229 5.87 -17.54 -5.83
C GLY A 229 5.58 -16.04 -5.69
N GLN A 230 4.73 -15.60 -4.75
CA GLN A 230 4.36 -14.19 -4.61
C GLN A 230 5.55 -13.31 -4.23
N GLN A 231 6.42 -13.80 -3.35
CA GLN A 231 7.64 -13.09 -2.94
C GLN A 231 8.58 -12.84 -4.13
N ALA A 232 8.81 -13.86 -4.96
CA ALA A 232 9.62 -13.75 -6.18
C ALA A 232 9.01 -12.78 -7.19
N ARG A 233 7.72 -12.94 -7.50
CA ARG A 233 6.99 -12.06 -8.43
C ARG A 233 6.90 -10.61 -7.95
N MET A 234 6.95 -10.36 -6.63
CA MET A 234 7.05 -9.02 -6.06
C MET A 234 8.46 -8.44 -6.13
N ARG A 235 9.49 -9.27 -5.90
CA ARG A 235 10.92 -8.91 -6.10
C ARG A 235 11.26 -8.61 -7.56
N ASP A 236 10.51 -9.20 -8.49
CA ASP A 236 10.60 -8.99 -9.94
C ASP A 236 9.48 -8.10 -10.49
N GLN A 237 8.74 -7.37 -9.64
CA GLN A 237 7.55 -6.62 -10.05
C GLN A 237 7.86 -5.63 -11.19
N TRP A 238 9.01 -4.94 -11.14
CA TRP A 238 9.50 -4.07 -12.22
C TRP A 238 9.54 -4.76 -13.60
N LEU A 239 10.00 -6.02 -13.66
CA LEU A 239 10.12 -6.78 -14.90
C LEU A 239 8.74 -7.22 -15.40
N LEU A 240 7.90 -7.73 -14.50
CA LEU A 240 6.53 -8.13 -14.83
C LEU A 240 5.70 -6.95 -15.35
N VAL A 241 5.87 -5.75 -14.78
CA VAL A 241 5.23 -4.52 -15.26
C VAL A 241 5.68 -4.18 -16.68
N TYR A 242 6.98 -4.24 -16.99
CA TYR A 242 7.48 -3.99 -18.35
C TYR A 242 6.87 -5.00 -19.35
N LEU A 243 6.92 -6.29 -19.03
CA LEU A 243 6.49 -7.37 -19.92
C LEU A 243 4.98 -7.34 -20.18
N ASN A 244 4.15 -7.12 -19.15
CA ASN A 244 2.70 -6.97 -19.32
C ASN A 244 2.37 -5.71 -20.13
N LYS A 245 3.06 -4.57 -19.92
CA LYS A 245 2.86 -3.33 -20.71
C LYS A 245 3.29 -3.44 -22.16
N LYS A 246 4.25 -4.31 -22.49
CA LYS A 246 4.70 -4.59 -23.86
C LYS A 246 4.04 -5.83 -24.48
N ASN A 247 3.17 -6.53 -23.74
CA ASN A 247 2.49 -7.77 -24.14
C ASN A 247 3.45 -8.84 -24.70
N VAL A 248 4.55 -9.10 -23.98
CA VAL A 248 5.60 -10.04 -24.40
C VAL A 248 5.24 -11.46 -23.94
N ASP A 249 5.27 -12.44 -24.85
CA ASP A 249 4.79 -13.82 -24.58
C ASP A 249 5.72 -14.66 -23.67
N VAL A 250 6.84 -14.09 -23.21
CA VAL A 250 7.78 -14.71 -22.27
C VAL A 250 7.26 -14.78 -20.83
N LEU A 251 6.07 -14.25 -20.54
CA LEU A 251 5.43 -14.41 -19.22
C LEU A 251 5.20 -15.88 -18.85
N ASN A 252 4.96 -16.76 -19.84
CA ASN A 252 4.84 -18.20 -19.58
C ASN A 252 6.20 -18.81 -19.17
N ASP A 253 7.28 -18.36 -19.80
CA ASP A 253 8.65 -18.81 -19.53
C ASP A 253 9.13 -18.35 -18.15
N LEU A 254 8.73 -17.15 -17.71
CA LEU A 254 8.98 -16.69 -16.33
C LEU A 254 8.19 -17.49 -15.28
N GLU A 255 6.93 -17.81 -15.53
CA GLU A 255 6.15 -18.68 -14.62
C GLU A 255 6.78 -20.09 -14.54
N TYR A 256 7.30 -20.62 -15.64
CA TYR A 256 8.07 -21.86 -15.66
C TYR A 256 9.43 -21.73 -14.94
N TRP A 257 10.14 -20.60 -15.10
CA TRP A 257 11.37 -20.31 -14.36
C TRP A 257 11.15 -20.38 -12.85
N TYR A 258 10.14 -19.67 -12.33
CA TYR A 258 9.80 -19.70 -10.90
C TYR A 258 9.48 -21.11 -10.41
N GLN A 259 8.69 -21.87 -11.18
CA GLN A 259 8.29 -23.23 -10.80
C GLN A 259 9.44 -24.25 -10.84
N THR A 260 10.49 -23.99 -11.63
CA THR A 260 11.69 -24.86 -11.72
C THR A 260 12.80 -24.46 -10.77
N HIS A 261 12.90 -23.19 -10.39
CA HIS A 261 13.95 -22.65 -9.51
C HIS A 261 13.42 -22.35 -8.11
N ASN A 262 12.54 -23.22 -7.58
CA ASN A 262 11.99 -23.15 -6.21
C ASN A 262 11.44 -21.77 -5.80
N TYR A 263 10.90 -21.02 -6.76
CA TYR A 263 10.45 -19.63 -6.60
C TYR A 263 11.55 -18.66 -6.13
N GLU A 264 12.76 -18.80 -6.66
CA GLU A 264 13.79 -17.77 -6.63
C GLU A 264 13.45 -16.63 -7.62
N PRO A 265 13.65 -15.35 -7.24
CA PRO A 265 13.41 -14.19 -8.10
C PRO A 265 14.44 -14.10 -9.24
N ILE A 266 13.99 -13.87 -10.48
CA ILE A 266 14.88 -13.80 -11.64
C ILE A 266 15.73 -12.51 -11.65
N SER A 267 15.35 -11.48 -10.90
CA SER A 267 16.23 -10.32 -10.61
C SER A 267 17.52 -10.71 -9.92
N GLU A 268 17.57 -11.88 -9.28
CA GLU A 268 18.79 -12.46 -8.71
C GLU A 268 19.53 -13.42 -9.66
N SER A 269 19.13 -13.46 -10.93
CA SER A 269 19.81 -14.17 -12.03
C SER A 269 19.83 -13.29 -13.30
N PRO A 270 20.58 -12.15 -13.30
CA PRO A 270 20.56 -11.18 -14.38
C PRO A 270 20.95 -11.78 -15.75
N GLU A 271 21.80 -12.81 -15.76
CA GLU A 271 22.20 -13.57 -16.94
C GLU A 271 21.02 -14.33 -17.58
N GLU A 272 20.05 -14.76 -16.78
CA GLU A 272 18.85 -15.48 -17.23
C GLU A 272 17.77 -14.52 -17.74
N ILE A 273 17.66 -13.32 -17.15
CA ILE A 273 16.83 -12.24 -17.73
C ILE A 273 17.27 -11.94 -19.16
N LEU A 274 18.58 -11.83 -19.41
CA LEU A 274 19.11 -11.54 -20.76
C LEU A 274 18.96 -12.71 -21.76
N LYS A 275 18.74 -13.95 -21.29
CA LYS A 275 18.44 -15.11 -22.14
C LYS A 275 16.96 -15.19 -22.49
N ILE A 276 16.08 -15.00 -21.50
CA ILE A 276 14.62 -15.10 -21.66
C ILE A 276 14.07 -13.84 -22.34
N VAL A 277 14.46 -12.65 -21.87
CA VAL A 277 13.87 -11.37 -22.30
C VAL A 277 14.82 -10.61 -23.24
N LYS A 278 14.62 -10.81 -24.54
CA LYS A 278 15.50 -10.28 -25.60
C LYS A 278 15.23 -8.81 -25.93
N ASP A 279 13.97 -8.37 -25.85
CA ASP A 279 13.52 -7.03 -26.27
C ASP A 279 13.42 -6.03 -25.11
N LEU A 280 14.47 -5.96 -24.28
CA LEU A 280 14.62 -4.95 -23.23
C LEU A 280 15.18 -3.62 -23.80
N PRO A 281 14.77 -2.45 -23.26
CA PRO A 281 15.35 -1.17 -23.64
C PRO A 281 16.81 -1.12 -23.19
N LYS A 282 17.69 -0.48 -23.98
CA LYS A 282 19.14 -0.48 -23.73
C LYS A 282 19.51 -0.08 -22.30
N GLN A 283 18.86 0.93 -21.71
CA GLN A 283 19.13 1.39 -20.34
C GLN A 283 18.88 0.30 -19.29
N ILE A 284 17.91 -0.59 -19.53
CA ILE A 284 17.61 -1.73 -18.65
C ILE A 284 18.64 -2.84 -18.88
N VAL A 285 19.01 -3.12 -20.14
CA VAL A 285 20.09 -4.08 -20.47
C VAL A 285 21.43 -3.65 -19.86
N ASP A 286 21.80 -2.37 -20.00
CA ASP A 286 23.02 -1.77 -19.43
C ASP A 286 23.02 -1.96 -17.88
N SER A 287 21.89 -1.70 -17.21
CA SER A 287 21.74 -1.90 -15.75
C SER A 287 21.85 -3.36 -15.30
N ILE A 288 21.21 -4.30 -16.02
CA ILE A 288 21.29 -5.74 -15.73
C ILE A 288 22.72 -6.25 -15.96
N THR A 289 23.39 -5.78 -17.01
CA THR A 289 24.78 -6.13 -17.33
C THR A 289 25.75 -5.62 -16.27
N GLN A 290 25.52 -4.41 -15.73
CA GLN A 290 26.30 -3.87 -14.62
C GLN A 290 26.13 -4.72 -13.34
N GLN A 291 24.90 -5.14 -13.03
CA GLN A 291 24.59 -6.01 -11.88
C GLN A 291 25.27 -7.39 -12.00
N ALA A 292 25.28 -7.99 -13.19
CA ALA A 292 26.02 -9.22 -13.49
C ALA A 292 27.54 -9.04 -13.29
N ALA A 293 28.11 -7.97 -13.86
CA ALA A 293 29.55 -7.67 -13.74
C ALA A 293 29.99 -7.45 -12.28
N GLN A 294 29.18 -6.76 -11.47
CA GLN A 294 29.43 -6.58 -10.04
C GLN A 294 29.53 -7.92 -9.28
N ARG A 295 28.61 -8.85 -9.54
CA ARG A 295 28.63 -10.21 -8.96
C ARG A 295 29.89 -10.99 -9.35
N VAL A 296 30.26 -11.00 -10.64
CA VAL A 296 31.47 -11.68 -11.12
C VAL A 296 32.76 -11.07 -10.53
N SER A 297 32.77 -9.75 -10.26
CA SER A 297 33.92 -9.06 -9.66
C SER A 297 34.23 -9.44 -8.20
N GLY A 298 33.36 -10.20 -7.52
CA GLY A 298 33.55 -10.60 -6.12
C GLY A 298 33.53 -9.45 -5.11
N SER A 299 33.13 -8.24 -5.51
CA SER A 299 33.06 -7.08 -4.61
C SER A 299 31.91 -7.26 -3.61
N SER A 300 32.24 -7.65 -2.38
CA SER A 300 31.29 -7.82 -1.26
C SER A 300 30.83 -6.46 -0.72
N HIS A 301 30.12 -5.70 -1.55
CA HIS A 301 29.52 -4.40 -1.27
C HIS A 301 28.04 -4.36 -1.67
N ASN A 302 27.33 -5.43 -1.28
CA ASN A 302 25.87 -5.41 -1.10
C ASN A 302 25.50 -6.12 0.21
N SER A 303 26.24 -5.81 1.29
CA SER A 303 25.81 -6.07 2.66
C SER A 303 24.75 -5.05 3.08
N TRP A 304 23.64 -4.96 2.33
CA TRP A 304 22.38 -4.43 2.84
C TRP A 304 21.70 -5.50 3.71
N VAL A 305 22.47 -6.04 4.65
CA VAL A 305 21.91 -6.66 5.85
C VAL A 305 21.12 -5.56 6.55
N THR A 306 19.84 -5.83 6.80
CA THR A 306 19.01 -4.96 7.61
C THR A 306 19.68 -4.72 8.95
N GLN A 307 20.16 -3.49 9.19
CA GLN A 307 20.28 -2.96 10.55
C GLN A 307 18.87 -2.69 11.08
N SER A 308 18.10 -3.77 11.25
CA SER A 308 17.02 -3.80 12.22
C SER A 308 17.67 -3.56 13.57
N SER A 309 17.37 -2.40 14.17
CA SER A 309 17.65 -2.12 15.58
C SER A 309 17.24 -3.33 16.43
N GLU A 310 18.13 -3.82 17.28
CA GLU A 310 17.86 -4.97 18.14
C GLU A 310 16.59 -4.72 18.98
N PRO A 311 15.65 -5.67 19.07
CA PRO A 311 14.55 -5.56 20.01
C PRO A 311 15.10 -5.66 21.43
N SER A 312 15.04 -4.55 22.18
CA SER A 312 15.55 -4.49 23.56
C SER A 312 14.95 -5.60 24.44
N PRO A 313 15.77 -6.41 25.12
CA PRO A 313 15.26 -7.57 25.85
C PRO A 313 14.55 -7.16 27.15
N SER A 314 13.22 -7.24 27.17
CA SER A 314 12.43 -7.27 28.40
C SER A 314 11.19 -8.15 28.23
N TYR A 315 10.78 -8.81 29.31
CA TYR A 315 9.60 -9.69 29.40
C TYR A 315 9.60 -10.92 28.47
N ALA A 316 10.50 -11.86 28.78
CA ALA A 316 10.40 -13.26 28.41
C ALA A 316 10.63 -14.16 29.65
N GLU A 317 9.74 -14.06 30.64
CA GLU A 317 9.67 -15.00 31.77
C GLU A 317 8.36 -15.81 31.75
N GLU A 318 8.43 -17.01 32.34
CA GLU A 318 7.33 -17.94 32.62
C GLU A 318 6.41 -18.39 31.45
N LEU A 319 6.76 -19.52 30.82
CA LEU A 319 5.83 -20.67 30.65
C LEU A 319 6.52 -21.95 30.13
N THR A 320 7.40 -22.54 30.95
CA THR A 320 8.08 -23.82 30.63
C THR A 320 7.40 -24.99 31.36
N ILE A 321 6.30 -25.53 30.82
CA ILE A 321 5.70 -26.77 31.33
C ILE A 321 6.35 -27.98 30.63
N ALA A 322 7.34 -28.57 31.29
CA ALA A 322 8.02 -29.78 30.83
C ALA A 322 7.26 -31.05 31.26
N THR A 323 6.57 -31.70 30.32
CA THR A 323 5.90 -33.00 30.57
C THR A 323 6.91 -34.14 30.45
N VAL A 324 7.45 -34.62 31.58
CA VAL A 324 8.19 -35.89 31.66
C VAL A 324 7.63 -36.74 32.80
N LEU A 325 7.34 -38.01 32.49
CA LEU A 325 6.83 -39.01 33.42
C LEU A 325 7.95 -39.51 34.33
N GLN A 326 7.71 -39.63 35.64
CA GLN A 326 8.42 -40.59 36.49
C GLN A 326 7.56 -41.07 37.66
N THR A 327 7.91 -42.24 38.20
CA THR A 327 7.08 -43.05 39.10
C THR A 327 7.48 -42.92 40.57
N PHE A 328 6.47 -42.92 41.45
CA PHE A 328 6.58 -43.22 42.90
C PHE A 328 7.20 -44.61 43.19
N PRO A 329 7.51 -44.99 44.46
CA PRO A 329 7.39 -44.25 45.74
C PRO A 329 8.65 -44.24 46.64
N SER A 330 8.68 -43.42 47.72
CA SER A 330 8.67 -43.91 49.14
C SER A 330 9.11 -42.89 50.21
N SER A 331 8.54 -43.05 51.42
CA SER A 331 9.11 -42.82 52.77
C SER A 331 9.65 -41.43 53.23
N SER A 332 8.81 -40.76 54.05
CA SER A 332 8.95 -40.65 55.53
C SER A 332 9.63 -39.43 56.24
N ILE A 333 8.84 -38.87 57.20
CA ILE A 333 9.19 -38.42 58.58
C ILE A 333 9.40 -36.91 58.89
N ASP A 334 8.62 -36.50 59.92
CA ASP A 334 8.61 -35.39 60.89
C ASP A 334 8.95 -33.90 60.59
N SER A 335 7.91 -33.07 60.77
CA SER A 335 7.67 -32.21 61.96
C SER A 335 8.86 -31.51 62.67
N SER A 336 8.81 -30.17 62.81
CA SER A 336 8.55 -29.50 64.12
C SER A 336 8.60 -27.94 64.10
N GLU A 337 7.61 -27.34 64.80
CA GLU A 337 7.66 -26.18 65.73
C GLU A 337 8.04 -24.71 65.35
N GLN A 338 7.06 -23.82 65.68
CA GLN A 338 7.15 -22.56 66.49
C GLN A 338 7.90 -21.29 65.98
N GLN A 339 7.50 -20.03 66.23
CA GLN A 339 6.30 -19.29 66.69
C GLN A 339 6.72 -17.79 66.90
N VAL A 340 5.82 -16.80 66.69
CA VAL A 340 5.85 -15.37 67.17
C VAL A 340 7.08 -14.45 66.85
N ALA A 341 7.05 -13.10 66.93
CA ALA A 341 6.03 -12.12 67.36
C ALA A 341 6.12 -10.69 66.74
N ALA A 342 4.95 -10.03 66.65
CA ALA A 342 4.60 -8.64 67.01
C ALA A 342 5.27 -7.35 66.43
N SER A 343 4.39 -6.48 65.88
CA SER A 343 4.24 -5.02 66.16
C SER A 343 5.38 -4.03 65.78
N SER A 344 5.14 -2.93 65.05
CA SER A 344 4.34 -1.77 65.54
C SER A 344 4.06 -0.68 64.47
N ILE A 345 3.03 0.14 64.72
CA ILE A 345 2.60 1.40 64.05
C ILE A 345 1.96 2.30 65.15
N PRO A 346 1.54 3.58 64.95
CA PRO A 346 1.69 4.56 63.85
C PRO A 346 2.27 5.90 64.47
N PRO A 347 1.80 7.16 64.26
CA PRO A 347 1.01 7.86 63.20
C PRO A 347 1.75 9.17 62.71
N THR A 348 1.22 10.32 62.22
CA THR A 348 -0.13 10.93 62.07
C THR A 348 -0.12 12.13 61.07
N PHE A 349 -1.29 12.50 60.53
CA PHE A 349 -1.70 13.83 59.98
C PHE A 349 -1.00 14.41 58.71
N ALA A 350 -1.61 15.31 57.90
CA ALA A 350 -3.00 15.46 57.39
C ALA A 350 -3.16 16.68 56.44
N GLU A 351 -4.31 16.76 55.75
CA GLU A 351 -4.96 17.94 55.13
C GLU A 351 -4.29 18.64 53.92
N GLY A 352 -5.09 19.29 53.05
CA GLY A 352 -4.54 19.91 51.83
C GLY A 352 -5.45 20.51 50.73
N SER A 353 -6.78 20.68 50.93
CA SER A 353 -7.72 21.50 50.11
C SER A 353 -7.93 21.24 48.60
N GLU A 354 -9.16 21.46 48.16
CA GLU A 354 -9.70 21.24 46.80
C GLU A 354 -9.57 22.44 45.84
N THR A 355 -9.77 22.16 44.55
CA THR A 355 -10.31 23.04 43.48
C THR A 355 -9.74 24.44 43.25
N ASP A 356 -9.21 24.65 42.04
CA ASP A 356 -9.09 25.97 41.42
C ASP A 356 -10.00 26.07 40.18
N LEU A 357 -10.78 27.16 40.09
CA LEU A 357 -11.66 27.47 38.95
C LEU A 357 -11.05 28.65 38.17
N LEU A 358 -10.60 28.41 36.94
CA LEU A 358 -10.14 29.49 36.06
C LEU A 358 -11.13 29.80 34.93
N SER A 359 -11.48 31.07 34.85
CA SER A 359 -12.49 31.64 33.95
C SER A 359 -11.97 31.81 32.53
N LEU A 360 -12.82 31.50 31.55
CA LEU A 360 -12.65 31.99 30.18
C LEU A 360 -13.09 33.45 30.13
N SER A 361 -12.16 34.37 29.86
CA SER A 361 -12.46 35.76 29.52
C SER A 361 -12.39 35.95 28.00
N GLU A 362 -13.53 36.27 27.40
CA GLU A 362 -13.58 36.65 25.98
C GLU A 362 -12.96 38.04 25.78
N SER A 363 -12.36 38.28 24.62
CA SER A 363 -11.89 39.61 24.21
C SER A 363 -12.31 39.87 22.76
N PRO A 364 -12.84 41.08 22.45
CA PRO A 364 -13.58 41.30 21.22
C PRO A 364 -12.71 41.46 19.98
N VAL A 365 -13.22 40.99 18.84
CA VAL A 365 -12.66 41.27 17.51
C VAL A 365 -13.06 42.69 17.08
N PRO A 366 -12.12 43.55 16.63
CA PRO A 366 -12.47 44.86 16.09
C PRO A 366 -13.10 44.73 14.69
N HIS A 367 -14.18 45.47 14.46
CA HIS A 367 -14.70 45.70 13.11
C HIS A 367 -13.66 46.46 12.26
N ILE A 368 -13.53 46.09 10.98
CA ILE A 368 -12.84 46.88 9.96
C ILE A 368 -13.82 47.13 8.82
N ASP A 369 -14.08 48.40 8.53
CA ASP A 369 -14.89 48.81 7.39
C ASP A 369 -14.11 48.64 6.08
N HIS A 370 -14.70 47.94 5.10
CA HIS A 370 -14.23 47.98 3.72
C HIS A 370 -14.88 49.17 2.98
N ARG A 371 -14.05 50.04 2.42
CA ARG A 371 -14.42 50.99 1.37
C ARG A 371 -13.71 50.61 0.07
N ASP A 372 -14.46 50.55 -1.03
CA ASP A 372 -13.91 50.66 -2.37
C ASP A 372 -13.29 52.06 -2.58
N PRO A 373 -12.37 52.21 -3.54
CA PRO A 373 -12.86 52.79 -4.80
C PRO A 373 -12.29 52.19 -6.10
N GLN A 374 -13.19 52.20 -7.09
CA GLN A 374 -13.05 52.21 -8.55
C GLN A 374 -11.65 52.22 -9.20
N ALA A 375 -11.45 51.21 -10.05
CA ALA A 375 -11.10 51.27 -11.48
C ALA A 375 -10.53 52.57 -12.10
N GLU A 376 -9.44 52.41 -12.85
CA GLU A 376 -9.16 53.14 -14.10
C GLU A 376 -8.95 52.14 -15.26
N ALA A 377 -9.04 52.62 -16.52
CA ALA A 377 -8.99 51.78 -17.71
C ALA A 377 -8.10 52.35 -18.82
N SER A 378 -7.37 51.48 -19.52
CA SER A 378 -6.71 51.74 -20.79
C SER A 378 -6.66 50.42 -21.58
N SER A 379 -7.25 50.29 -22.78
CA SER A 379 -6.99 50.94 -24.09
C SER A 379 -6.35 49.92 -25.03
N ILE A 380 -7.10 49.52 -26.05
CA ILE A 380 -6.70 48.52 -27.07
C ILE A 380 -5.79 49.17 -28.14
N PRO A 381 -5.09 48.39 -28.97
CA PRO A 381 -5.63 48.19 -30.33
C PRO A 381 -5.58 46.74 -30.85
N SER A 382 -6.33 46.48 -31.93
CA SER A 382 -6.74 45.15 -32.38
C SER A 382 -6.16 44.72 -33.73
N ALA A 383 -6.47 43.47 -34.11
CA ALA A 383 -6.57 42.95 -35.49
C ALA A 383 -5.25 42.53 -36.20
N PRO A 384 -5.31 41.69 -37.26
CA PRO A 384 -6.50 41.10 -37.90
C PRO A 384 -6.63 39.56 -37.79
N LEU A 385 -7.78 39.04 -38.23
CA LEU A 385 -7.98 37.64 -38.61
C LEU A 385 -7.57 37.43 -40.07
N GLU A 386 -7.28 36.18 -40.44
CA GLU A 386 -7.54 35.67 -41.80
C GLU A 386 -8.49 34.46 -41.71
N GLU A 387 -9.46 34.40 -42.64
CA GLU A 387 -10.36 33.26 -42.83
C GLU A 387 -10.05 32.57 -44.16
N LEU A 388 -9.96 31.23 -44.16
CA LEU A 388 -10.12 30.32 -45.32
C LEU A 388 -10.28 28.92 -44.71
N SER A 389 -11.42 28.22 -44.75
CA SER A 389 -12.38 27.96 -45.82
C SER A 389 -11.82 27.07 -46.94
N THR A 390 -12.00 25.75 -46.82
CA THR A 390 -12.76 24.93 -47.79
C THR A 390 -12.94 23.51 -47.26
N ASP A 391 -14.08 22.90 -47.62
CA ASP A 391 -14.50 21.55 -47.21
C ASP A 391 -14.32 20.55 -48.39
N PRO A 392 -14.71 19.25 -48.29
CA PRO A 392 -13.90 18.17 -48.86
C PRO A 392 -14.30 17.70 -50.26
N GLN A 393 -13.43 16.86 -50.87
CA GLN A 393 -13.84 15.93 -51.93
C GLN A 393 -13.41 14.49 -51.63
N SER A 394 -14.34 13.58 -51.92
CA SER A 394 -14.13 12.14 -52.04
C SER A 394 -13.72 11.77 -53.47
N LEU A 395 -13.41 10.48 -53.67
CA LEU A 395 -13.29 9.66 -54.90
C LEU A 395 -12.01 8.80 -54.79
N SER A 396 -11.92 7.53 -55.18
CA SER A 396 -12.85 6.41 -55.39
C SER A 396 -12.07 5.34 -56.17
N GLU A 397 -12.27 4.07 -55.82
CA GLU A 397 -12.26 2.90 -56.73
C GLU A 397 -10.98 2.45 -57.50
N SER A 398 -10.81 1.12 -57.45
CA SER A 398 -10.30 0.25 -58.55
C SER A 398 -8.79 0.25 -58.85
N SER A 399 -8.23 -0.73 -59.57
CA SER A 399 -8.50 -2.20 -59.64
C SER A 399 -7.33 -2.88 -60.42
N GLY A 400 -7.31 -4.22 -60.49
CA GLY A 400 -6.40 -4.99 -61.34
C GLY A 400 -5.37 -5.81 -60.53
N THR A 401 -5.61 -7.06 -60.11
CA THR A 401 -5.90 -8.33 -60.83
C THR A 401 -4.69 -8.99 -61.52
N SER A 402 -4.53 -10.29 -61.21
CA SER A 402 -3.74 -11.29 -61.95
C SER A 402 -2.20 -11.21 -61.78
N ARG A 403 -1.46 -12.32 -61.90
CA ARG A 403 -1.84 -13.63 -62.48
C ARG A 403 -1.22 -14.82 -61.74
N GLU A 404 -1.86 -15.99 -61.82
CA GLU A 404 -1.29 -17.25 -61.33
C GLU A 404 -0.18 -17.79 -62.24
N THR A 405 0.74 -18.57 -61.66
CA THR A 405 1.10 -19.96 -62.07
C THR A 405 2.13 -20.54 -61.08
N SER A 406 2.28 -21.85 -60.85
CA SER A 406 1.34 -22.97 -60.70
C SER A 406 2.16 -24.25 -60.50
N GLU A 407 1.93 -25.00 -59.42
CA GLU A 407 2.27 -26.44 -59.30
C GLU A 407 3.79 -26.82 -59.38
N GLN A 408 4.25 -28.05 -59.07
CA GLN A 408 3.59 -29.31 -58.72
C GLN A 408 4.53 -30.20 -57.85
N ARG A 409 3.99 -30.94 -56.85
CA ARG A 409 4.49 -32.23 -56.25
C ARG A 409 5.95 -32.31 -55.70
N ALA A 410 6.31 -33.03 -54.63
CA ALA A 410 5.64 -33.77 -53.54
C ALA A 410 6.75 -34.07 -52.46
N SER A 411 6.72 -35.01 -51.50
CA SER A 411 5.78 -36.08 -51.10
C SER A 411 5.96 -36.50 -49.61
N SER A 412 4.94 -37.18 -49.07
CA SER A 412 5.04 -38.28 -48.08
C SER A 412 5.96 -38.16 -46.84
N SER A 413 5.37 -37.88 -45.67
CA SER A 413 5.50 -38.76 -44.49
C SER A 413 4.27 -38.65 -43.59
N GLY A 414 3.90 -39.74 -42.90
CA GLY A 414 2.67 -39.84 -42.09
C GLY A 414 2.84 -39.40 -40.61
N PRO A 415 1.73 -39.20 -39.87
CA PRO A 415 1.76 -38.65 -38.52
C PRO A 415 2.21 -39.66 -37.44
N ARG A 416 2.88 -39.15 -36.40
CA ARG A 416 3.14 -39.91 -35.15
C ARG A 416 1.97 -39.73 -34.14
N PRO A 417 1.50 -40.80 -33.47
CA PRO A 417 0.36 -40.72 -32.55
C PRO A 417 0.77 -40.46 -31.08
N ASP A 418 1.19 -39.22 -30.76
CA ASP A 418 1.56 -38.81 -29.38
C ASP A 418 0.86 -37.54 -28.87
N SER A 419 0.21 -36.77 -29.75
CA SER A 419 -0.29 -35.42 -29.45
C SER A 419 -1.73 -35.37 -28.91
N VAL A 420 -2.55 -36.39 -29.18
CA VAL A 420 -3.99 -36.41 -28.85
C VAL A 420 -4.23 -36.71 -27.36
N GLU A 421 -3.37 -37.50 -26.72
CA GLU A 421 -3.57 -37.93 -25.34
C GLU A 421 -3.20 -36.84 -24.32
N LYS A 422 -2.09 -36.13 -24.53
CA LYS A 422 -1.70 -34.96 -23.72
C LYS A 422 -2.77 -33.85 -23.72
N LEU A 423 -3.49 -33.67 -24.83
CA LEU A 423 -4.61 -32.73 -24.94
C LEU A 423 -5.86 -33.17 -24.17
N LYS A 424 -6.07 -34.47 -23.93
CA LYS A 424 -7.13 -34.95 -23.03
C LYS A 424 -6.77 -34.71 -21.55
N THR A 425 -5.53 -34.99 -21.16
CA THR A 425 -5.06 -34.77 -19.78
C THR A 425 -5.16 -33.30 -19.36
N LEU A 426 -4.70 -32.37 -20.22
CA LEU A 426 -4.83 -30.94 -19.95
C LEU A 426 -6.29 -30.46 -19.89
N ARG A 427 -7.18 -30.99 -20.74
CA ARG A 427 -8.61 -30.63 -20.72
C ARG A 427 -9.32 -31.05 -19.42
N ASN A 428 -8.86 -32.14 -18.80
CA ASN A 428 -9.39 -32.59 -17.50
C ASN A 428 -8.83 -31.81 -16.31
N MET A 429 -7.67 -31.13 -16.43
CA MET A 429 -7.11 -30.26 -15.37
C MET A 429 -7.74 -28.85 -15.32
N VAL A 430 -8.52 -28.45 -16.32
CA VAL A 430 -9.16 -27.12 -16.36
C VAL A 430 -10.45 -27.05 -15.52
N VAL A 431 -11.04 -28.20 -15.17
CA VAL A 431 -12.28 -28.28 -14.37
C VAL A 431 -11.97 -28.51 -12.88
N THR A 432 -11.63 -27.44 -12.14
CA THR A 432 -11.78 -27.37 -10.65
C THR A 432 -11.51 -25.98 -10.00
N LYS A 433 -11.47 -24.86 -10.75
CA LYS A 433 -11.25 -23.52 -10.13
C LYS A 433 -12.49 -22.86 -9.49
N GLN A 434 -13.71 -23.32 -9.79
CA GLN A 434 -14.93 -22.78 -9.14
C GLN A 434 -15.30 -23.51 -7.84
N GLU A 435 -14.99 -24.80 -7.69
CA GLU A 435 -15.40 -25.59 -6.52
C GLU A 435 -14.60 -25.25 -5.25
N PHE A 436 -13.32 -24.89 -5.37
CA PHE A 436 -12.48 -24.50 -4.23
C PHE A 436 -13.03 -23.29 -3.44
N PHE A 437 -13.70 -22.35 -4.11
CA PHE A 437 -14.37 -21.22 -3.47
C PHE A 437 -15.71 -21.62 -2.81
N TRP A 438 -16.34 -22.70 -3.26
CA TRP A 438 -17.59 -23.22 -2.71
C TRP A 438 -17.36 -24.09 -1.46
N VAL A 439 -16.39 -25.02 -1.53
CA VAL A 439 -16.07 -25.94 -0.43
C VAL A 439 -15.60 -25.20 0.82
N ARG A 440 -14.80 -24.12 0.68
CA ARG A 440 -14.32 -23.33 1.83
C ARG A 440 -15.45 -22.54 2.52
N LYS A 441 -16.57 -22.27 1.83
CA LYS A 441 -17.74 -21.62 2.43
C LYS A 441 -18.57 -22.61 3.25
N HIS A 442 -18.93 -23.76 2.68
CA HIS A 442 -19.79 -24.74 3.37
C HIS A 442 -19.14 -25.50 4.53
N ASN A 443 -17.81 -25.52 4.63
CA ASN A 443 -17.11 -26.16 5.75
C ASN A 443 -16.97 -25.27 7.00
N LEU A 444 -17.32 -23.98 6.93
CA LEU A 444 -17.44 -23.11 8.11
C LEU A 444 -18.86 -23.20 8.72
N ASP A 445 -19.90 -23.29 7.90
CA ASP A 445 -21.31 -23.42 8.34
C ASP A 445 -21.66 -24.80 8.96
N LYS A 446 -20.68 -25.69 9.17
CA LYS A 446 -20.87 -27.07 9.65
C LYS A 446 -20.11 -27.42 10.94
N ARG A 447 -19.70 -26.42 11.73
CA ARG A 447 -19.25 -26.59 13.13
C ARG A 447 -20.14 -25.80 14.09
N GLY A 448 -21.42 -26.19 14.15
CA GLY A 448 -22.30 -25.96 15.29
C GLY A 448 -22.57 -27.31 15.95
N ASP A 449 -22.46 -27.39 17.26
CA ASP A 449 -22.51 -28.66 17.99
C ASP A 449 -23.91 -29.31 18.01
N ASN A 450 -23.91 -30.64 18.01
CA ASN A 450 -25.10 -31.43 18.32
C ASN A 450 -25.12 -31.78 19.81
N THR A 451 -26.16 -31.35 20.52
CA THR A 451 -26.61 -31.99 21.77
C THR A 451 -28.13 -32.13 21.71
N PRO A 452 -28.69 -33.30 22.11
CA PRO A 452 -30.06 -33.67 21.74
C PRO A 452 -31.14 -33.02 22.60
N GLU A 453 -32.37 -33.11 22.09
CA GLU A 453 -33.59 -32.62 22.72
C GLU A 453 -33.81 -33.18 24.14
N ASN A 454 -34.47 -32.38 24.99
CA ASN A 454 -35.29 -32.93 26.06
C ASN A 454 -36.62 -32.18 26.13
N LEU A 455 -37.72 -32.94 26.21
CA LEU A 455 -39.09 -32.43 26.11
C LEU A 455 -39.61 -32.02 27.48
N SER A 456 -40.43 -30.95 27.56
CA SER A 456 -41.77 -30.95 28.20
C SER A 456 -42.33 -29.52 28.41
N SER A 457 -43.65 -29.46 28.67
CA SER A 457 -44.41 -28.36 29.30
C SER A 457 -44.46 -26.98 28.61
N ARG A 458 -45.61 -26.73 27.94
CA ARG A 458 -46.23 -25.39 27.87
C ARG A 458 -46.66 -24.95 29.28
N PRO A 459 -46.94 -23.64 29.51
CA PRO A 459 -48.35 -23.25 29.45
C PRO A 459 -48.66 -21.88 28.79
N HIS A 460 -49.76 -21.88 28.04
CA HIS A 460 -50.77 -20.82 27.84
C HIS A 460 -50.41 -19.32 27.67
N LYS A 461 -50.91 -18.77 26.56
CA LYS A 461 -51.32 -17.37 26.43
C LYS A 461 -52.30 -16.96 27.54
N LYS A 462 -52.22 -15.70 27.99
CA LYS A 462 -53.41 -14.87 28.26
C LYS A 462 -53.37 -13.64 27.36
N LEU A 463 -54.54 -13.10 27.02
CA LEU A 463 -54.70 -11.84 26.29
C LEU A 463 -54.97 -10.68 27.26
N ALA A 464 -54.76 -9.46 26.74
CA ALA A 464 -55.41 -8.21 27.14
C ALA A 464 -55.25 -7.76 28.60
N SER A 465 -54.38 -6.76 28.79
CA SER A 465 -54.80 -5.36 29.03
C SER A 465 -53.80 -4.43 28.34
#